data_AF-A0A1F3PNJ7-F1
#
_entry.id   AF-A0A1F3PNJ7-F1
#
_cell.length_a   1.000
_cell.length_b   1.000
_cell.length_c   1.000
_cell.angle_alpha   90.00
_cell.angle_beta   90.00
_cell.angle_gamma   90.00
#
_symmetry.space_group_name_H-M   'P 1'
#
loop_
_entity.id
_entity.type
_entity.pdbx_description
1 polymer ?
#
loop_
_entity_poly.entity_id
_entity_poly.type
_entity_poly.pdbx_seq_one_letter_code
_entity_poly.pdbx_strand_id
1 'polypeptide(L)'
;MHKRRIIFIIIFFFILIQGFGQNVTHHVYLKNGSIIKGKIIENVPGDHIKIKCKDGNIWAFKESEIEKTEDYSPQLNFLYTDLGMGVTISDNINGEINLSVGYKINKRFSAGISTGYDWISQNSPFINRGGMPFQAEGRFNFFPEKYWDLQFVLKTGYLLLRQTYYDRPDVSFSLNPCLYLLTNSTEGKGLYIGAGYRFQYMRTEGWYYWESKKSSVEYYFNRVNLKVGYIF
;
A
#
# COMPACT_ATOMS: atom_id res chain seq x y z
N MET A 1 4.08 -26.99 19.90
CA MET A 1 5.17 -26.02 19.63
C MET A 1 4.80 -24.86 18.68
N HIS A 2 3.74 -24.94 17.85
CA HIS A 2 3.43 -23.90 16.86
C HIS A 2 2.84 -22.58 17.41
N LYS A 3 2.00 -22.64 18.46
CA LYS A 3 1.35 -21.42 19.04
C LYS A 3 2.36 -20.41 19.61
N ARG A 4 3.46 -20.88 20.22
CA ARG A 4 4.53 -20.02 20.75
C ARG A 4 5.31 -19.30 19.65
N ARG A 5 5.51 -19.93 18.49
CA ARG A 5 6.21 -19.32 17.34
C ARG A 5 5.37 -18.23 16.65
N ILE A 6 4.05 -18.41 16.58
CA ILE A 6 3.12 -17.41 16.02
C ILE A 6 3.10 -16.14 16.88
N ILE A 7 3.08 -16.29 18.20
CA ILE A 7 3.13 -15.15 19.14
C ILE A 7 4.43 -14.35 18.96
N PHE A 8 5.58 -15.00 18.79
CA PHE A 8 6.85 -14.32 18.51
C PHE A 8 6.83 -13.54 17.19
N ILE A 9 6.20 -14.07 16.14
CA ILE A 9 6.09 -13.38 14.84
C ILE A 9 5.15 -12.16 14.96
N ILE A 10 4.03 -12.29 15.68
CA ILE A 10 3.10 -11.17 15.92
C ILE A 10 3.77 -10.08 16.76
N ILE A 11 4.53 -10.45 17.80
CA ILE A 11 5.30 -9.50 18.62
C ILE A 11 6.41 -8.83 17.80
N PHE A 12 7.11 -9.57 16.94
CA PHE A 12 8.11 -9.02 16.02
C PHE A 12 7.49 -8.00 15.05
N PHE A 13 6.29 -8.28 14.52
CA PHE A 13 5.54 -7.33 13.70
C PHE A 13 5.03 -6.11 14.49
N PHE A 14 4.64 -6.28 15.76
CA PHE A 14 4.24 -5.17 16.62
C PHE A 14 5.40 -4.24 17.00
N ILE A 15 6.62 -4.78 17.13
CA ILE A 15 7.84 -4.00 17.40
C ILE A 15 8.23 -3.15 16.18
N LEU A 16 7.95 -3.60 14.95
CA LEU A 16 8.15 -2.80 13.73
C LEU A 16 7.19 -1.60 13.62
N ILE A 17 6.08 -1.61 14.36
CA ILE A 17 5.07 -0.52 14.36
C ILE A 17 5.45 0.58 15.38
N GLN A 18 6.33 0.30 16.34
CA GLN A 18 6.71 1.26 17.38
C GLN A 18 7.81 2.21 16.86
N GLY A 19 7.42 3.43 16.48
CA GLY A 19 8.27 4.60 16.70
C GLY A 19 8.73 5.41 15.49
N PHE A 20 7.85 5.76 14.54
CA PHE A 20 8.10 6.96 13.71
C PHE A 20 7.65 8.21 14.45
N GLY A 21 8.43 8.63 15.44
CA GLY A 21 8.37 10.00 15.93
C GLY A 21 8.77 10.93 14.77
N GLN A 22 7.82 11.69 14.25
CA GLN A 22 8.08 12.63 13.15
C GLN A 22 9.00 13.75 13.66
N ASN A 23 10.30 13.61 13.43
CA ASN A 23 11.26 14.69 13.60
C ASN A 23 11.20 15.60 12.37
N VAL A 24 10.08 16.32 12.22
CA VAL A 24 9.96 17.37 11.20
C VAL A 24 10.97 18.46 11.56
N THR A 25 12.03 18.58 10.76
CA THR A 25 12.94 19.72 10.82
C THR A 25 12.39 20.76 9.85
N HIS A 26 12.49 22.03 10.19
CA HIS A 26 12.07 23.15 9.36
C HIS A 26 13.34 23.91 8.97
N HIS A 27 13.38 24.39 7.74
CA HIS A 27 14.35 25.35 7.25
C HIS A 27 13.67 26.71 7.15
N VAL A 28 14.11 27.65 7.99
CA VAL A 28 13.67 29.04 7.94
C VAL A 28 14.73 29.82 7.17
N TYR A 29 14.34 30.36 6.02
CA TYR A 29 15.19 31.21 5.19
C TYR A 29 14.93 32.65 5.59
N LEU A 30 16.00 33.35 5.98
CA LEU A 30 15.96 34.76 6.34
C LEU A 30 16.33 35.60 5.12
N LYS A 31 15.77 36.82 5.03
CA LYS A 31 16.04 37.76 3.91
C LYS A 31 17.51 38.16 3.77
N ASN A 32 18.31 37.97 4.81
CA ASN A 32 19.76 38.19 4.77
C ASN A 32 20.55 37.00 4.16
N GLY A 33 19.85 35.96 3.68
CA GLY A 33 20.43 34.76 3.09
C GLY A 33 20.78 33.65 4.10
N SER A 34 20.54 33.85 5.40
CA SER A 34 20.81 32.82 6.42
C SER A 34 19.73 31.75 6.44
N ILE A 35 20.13 30.51 6.71
CA ILE A 35 19.22 29.36 6.80
C ILE A 35 19.30 28.77 8.20
N ILE A 36 18.20 28.85 8.95
CA ILE A 36 18.11 28.30 10.30
C ILE A 36 17.36 26.98 10.26
N LYS A 37 18.00 25.92 10.79
CA LYS A 37 17.49 24.54 10.76
C LYS A 37 17.07 24.10 12.15
N GLY A 38 15.79 23.76 12.31
CA GLY A 38 15.28 23.36 13.62
C GLY A 38 13.78 23.09 13.63
N LYS A 39 13.20 22.82 14.78
CA LYS A 39 11.76 22.60 14.92
C LYS A 39 11.08 23.94 15.24
N ILE A 40 10.10 24.37 14.44
CA ILE A 40 9.27 25.51 14.81
C ILE A 40 8.44 25.10 16.03
N ILE A 41 8.59 25.85 17.12
CA ILE A 41 7.90 25.59 18.39
C ILE A 41 6.77 26.60 18.63
N GLU A 42 6.80 27.73 17.94
CA GLU A 42 5.80 28.79 18.05
C GLU A 42 5.77 29.59 16.75
N ASN A 43 4.57 29.93 16.27
CA ASN A 43 4.38 30.77 15.10
C ASN A 43 3.19 31.70 15.38
N VAL A 44 3.46 33.01 15.51
CA VAL A 44 2.46 34.06 15.66
C VAL A 44 2.43 34.85 14.35
N PRO A 45 1.39 34.66 13.50
CA PRO A 45 1.27 35.41 12.25
C PRO A 45 1.24 36.92 12.50
N GLY A 46 1.96 37.67 11.68
CA GLY A 46 2.15 39.11 11.79
C GLY A 46 3.27 39.55 12.74
N ASP A 47 3.85 38.63 13.52
CA ASP A 47 4.76 38.99 14.61
C ASP A 47 6.07 38.20 14.54
N HIS A 48 6.08 36.94 14.98
CA HIS A 48 7.33 36.19 15.14
C HIS A 48 7.18 34.67 15.00
N ILE A 49 8.30 34.01 14.66
CA ILE A 49 8.48 32.56 14.66
C ILE A 49 9.60 32.19 15.62
N LYS A 50 9.35 31.20 16.49
CA LYS A 50 10.40 30.59 17.33
C LYS A 50 10.80 29.22 16.79
N ILE A 51 12.10 29.04 16.59
CA ILE A 51 12.70 27.80 16.12
C ILE A 51 13.70 27.24 17.13
N LYS A 52 13.56 25.96 17.44
CA LYS A 52 14.48 25.21 18.30
C LYS A 52 15.46 24.42 17.45
N CYS A 53 16.73 24.81 17.50
CA CYS A 53 17.83 24.15 16.81
C CYS A 53 18.21 22.82 17.48
N LYS A 54 18.98 21.98 16.77
CA LYS A 54 19.38 20.63 17.24
C LYS A 54 20.24 20.67 18.51
N ASP A 55 21.01 21.74 18.70
CA ASP A 55 21.80 22.04 19.89
C ASP A 55 20.95 22.45 21.11
N GLY A 56 19.63 22.60 20.93
CA GLY A 56 18.69 23.01 21.97
C GLY A 56 18.47 24.52 22.04
N ASN A 57 19.20 25.31 21.25
CA ASN A 57 19.05 26.75 21.21
C ASN A 57 17.71 27.16 20.60
N ILE A 58 17.08 28.17 21.19
CA ILE A 58 15.81 28.73 20.70
C ILE A 58 16.11 30.10 20.11
N TRP A 59 15.75 30.28 18.85
CA TRP A 59 15.86 31.54 18.13
C TRP A 59 14.47 32.08 17.84
N ALA A 60 14.27 33.38 17.99
CA ALA A 60 13.05 34.08 17.63
C ALA A 60 13.37 35.06 16.50
N PHE A 61 12.64 34.93 15.39
CA PHE A 61 12.75 35.82 14.24
C PHE A 61 11.43 36.54 14.02
N LYS A 62 11.49 37.81 13.67
CA LYS A 62 10.28 38.54 13.25
C LYS A 62 9.84 38.05 11.89
N GLU A 63 8.55 38.04 11.61
CA GLU A 63 8.06 37.63 10.28
C GLU A 63 8.63 38.52 9.17
N SER A 64 8.90 39.80 9.46
CA SER A 64 9.54 40.73 8.52
C SER A 64 10.96 40.32 8.11
N GLU A 65 11.65 39.49 8.89
CA GLU A 65 13.01 38.99 8.64
C GLU A 65 13.00 37.69 7.85
N ILE A 66 11.85 37.01 7.78
CA ILE A 66 11.68 35.71 7.15
C ILE A 66 11.35 35.92 5.67
N GLU A 67 12.06 35.19 4.81
CA GLU A 67 11.79 35.14 3.38
C GLU A 67 10.82 34.00 3.07
N LYS A 68 11.09 32.80 3.60
CA LYS A 68 10.25 31.61 3.46
C LYS A 68 10.56 30.58 4.54
N THR A 69 9.60 29.69 4.76
CA THR A 69 9.76 28.51 5.61
C THR A 69 9.54 27.27 4.76
N GLU A 70 10.43 26.28 4.85
CA GLU A 70 10.30 24.99 4.18
C GLU A 70 10.37 23.85 5.20
N ASP A 71 9.48 22.88 5.08
CA ASP A 71 9.54 21.66 5.88
C ASP A 71 10.63 20.75 5.32
N TYR A 72 11.66 20.49 6.12
CA TYR A 72 12.74 19.57 5.81
C TYR A 72 12.62 18.30 6.66
N SER A 73 11.97 17.29 6.11
CA SER A 73 11.98 15.95 6.71
C SER A 73 13.06 15.12 6.03
N PRO A 74 14.13 14.67 6.73
CA PRO A 74 14.99 13.60 6.22
C PRO A 74 14.24 12.27 6.37
N GLN A 75 13.05 12.17 5.79
CA GLN A 75 12.30 10.93 5.79
C GLN A 75 12.74 10.12 4.57
N LEU A 76 13.09 8.85 4.81
CA LEU A 76 13.05 7.79 3.80
C LEU A 76 11.61 7.62 3.29
N ASN A 77 11.03 8.66 2.66
CA ASN A 77 9.68 8.67 2.12
C ASN A 77 9.57 7.97 0.77
N PHE A 78 10.65 7.30 0.35
CA PHE A 78 10.60 6.45 -0.81
C PHE A 78 9.96 5.10 -0.52
N LEU A 79 9.88 4.62 0.73
CA LEU A 79 9.14 3.38 0.99
C LEU A 79 7.66 3.69 1.27
N TYR A 80 6.75 2.87 0.76
CA TYR A 80 5.34 2.87 1.16
C TYR A 80 4.92 1.49 1.62
N THR A 81 3.99 1.45 2.57
CA THR A 81 3.21 0.27 2.95
C THR A 81 1.74 0.56 2.75
N ASP A 82 1.01 -0.36 2.13
CA ASP A 82 -0.43 -0.28 1.91
C ASP A 82 -1.11 -1.50 2.55
N LEU A 83 -2.09 -1.23 3.42
CA LEU A 83 -3.01 -2.22 3.95
C LEU A 83 -4.40 -1.94 3.40
N GLY A 84 -4.93 -2.88 2.61
CA GLY A 84 -6.23 -2.79 1.98
C GLY A 84 -7.12 -3.98 2.30
N MET A 85 -8.42 -3.75 2.33
CA MET A 85 -9.44 -4.78 2.30
C MET A 85 -10.49 -4.43 1.26
N GLY A 86 -11.20 -5.42 0.76
CA GLY A 86 -12.16 -5.19 -0.30
C GLY A 86 -13.07 -6.36 -0.53
N VAL A 87 -13.92 -6.18 -1.54
CA VAL A 87 -14.78 -7.21 -2.07
C VAL A 87 -14.56 -7.34 -3.57
N THR A 88 -14.64 -8.57 -4.08
CA THR A 88 -14.73 -8.87 -5.50
C THR A 88 -16.12 -9.37 -5.83
N ILE A 89 -16.71 -8.85 -6.90
CA ILE A 89 -18.09 -9.10 -7.31
C ILE A 89 -18.06 -9.72 -8.72
N SER A 90 -18.70 -10.86 -8.84
CA SER A 90 -18.96 -11.59 -10.08
C SER A 90 -20.26 -12.39 -9.85
N ASP A 91 -20.28 -13.70 -10.11
CA ASP A 91 -21.43 -14.56 -9.76
C ASP A 91 -21.68 -14.61 -8.24
N ASN A 92 -20.62 -14.47 -7.45
CA ASN A 92 -20.64 -14.36 -6.00
C ASN A 92 -19.89 -13.11 -5.54
N ILE A 93 -20.19 -12.66 -4.32
CA ILE A 93 -19.41 -11.64 -3.60
C ILE A 93 -18.38 -12.34 -2.75
N ASN A 94 -17.11 -11.93 -2.87
CA ASN A 94 -16.03 -12.47 -2.08
C ASN A 94 -15.23 -11.38 -1.39
N GLY A 95 -14.71 -11.66 -0.19
CA GLY A 95 -13.81 -10.75 0.48
C GLY A 95 -12.37 -10.84 -0.03
N GLU A 96 -11.59 -9.80 0.22
CA GLU A 96 -10.13 -9.83 0.08
C GLU A 96 -9.43 -8.93 1.10
N ILE A 97 -8.23 -9.32 1.49
CA ILE A 97 -7.27 -8.48 2.21
C ILE A 97 -5.96 -8.43 1.42
N ASN A 98 -5.29 -7.29 1.47
CA ASN A 98 -4.07 -7.03 0.73
C ASN A 98 -3.06 -6.26 1.59
N LEU A 99 -1.81 -6.68 1.53
CA LEU A 99 -0.65 -5.98 2.06
C LEU A 99 0.28 -5.72 0.89
N SER A 100 0.64 -4.46 0.67
CA SER A 100 1.63 -4.07 -0.34
C SER A 100 2.79 -3.33 0.32
N VAL A 101 3.99 -3.57 -0.19
CA VAL A 101 5.19 -2.81 0.14
C VAL A 101 5.86 -2.37 -1.15
N GLY A 102 6.35 -1.14 -1.22
CA GLY A 102 6.96 -0.66 -2.45
C GLY A 102 7.74 0.62 -2.31
N TYR A 103 8.33 1.04 -3.42
CA TYR A 103 9.19 2.20 -3.54
C TYR A 103 8.53 3.29 -4.40
N LYS A 104 8.44 4.52 -3.89
CA LYS A 104 8.07 5.75 -4.61
C LYS A 104 9.29 6.19 -5.40
N ILE A 105 9.27 5.97 -6.71
CA ILE A 105 10.36 6.33 -7.62
C ILE A 105 10.45 7.86 -7.75
N ASN A 106 9.30 8.51 -7.82
CA ASN A 106 9.14 9.96 -7.76
C ASN A 106 7.73 10.31 -7.27
N LYS A 107 7.37 11.60 -7.26
CA LYS A 107 6.05 12.06 -6.82
C LYS A 107 4.89 11.41 -7.60
N ARG A 108 5.09 11.02 -8.86
CA ARG A 108 4.06 10.45 -9.73
C ARG A 108 4.06 8.92 -9.77
N PHE A 109 5.23 8.29 -9.74
CA PHE A 109 5.38 6.86 -10.01
C PHE A 109 5.88 6.11 -8.78
N SER A 110 5.22 5.00 -8.48
CA SER A 110 5.68 4.05 -7.46
C SER A 110 5.58 2.61 -7.99
N ALA A 111 6.43 1.72 -7.48
CA ALA A 111 6.41 0.31 -7.82
C ALA A 111 6.56 -0.53 -6.54
N GLY A 112 5.93 -1.70 -6.48
CA GLY A 112 5.96 -2.53 -5.30
C GLY A 112 5.56 -3.96 -5.56
N ILE A 113 5.47 -4.71 -4.46
CA ILE A 113 4.94 -6.06 -4.43
C ILE A 113 3.83 -6.14 -3.41
N SER A 114 2.87 -7.02 -3.63
CA SER A 114 1.75 -7.22 -2.71
C SER A 114 1.39 -8.68 -2.56
N THR A 115 0.88 -9.00 -1.38
CA THR A 115 0.29 -10.29 -1.05
C THR A 115 -0.96 -10.10 -0.23
N GLY A 116 -1.59 -11.19 0.23
CA GLY A 116 -2.79 -11.12 1.04
C GLY A 116 -3.58 -12.41 1.02
N TYR A 117 -4.90 -12.28 1.07
CA TYR A 117 -5.81 -13.41 0.95
C TYR A 117 -7.06 -12.99 0.18
N ASP A 118 -7.39 -13.73 -0.87
CA ASP A 118 -8.58 -13.57 -1.69
C ASP A 118 -9.49 -14.75 -1.37
N TRP A 119 -10.66 -14.50 -0.78
CA TRP A 119 -11.67 -15.54 -0.61
C TRP A 119 -12.33 -15.77 -1.97
N ILE A 120 -12.57 -17.02 -2.37
CA ILE A 120 -13.29 -17.31 -3.62
C ILE A 120 -14.33 -18.39 -3.31
N SER A 121 -15.59 -17.96 -3.26
CA SER A 121 -16.78 -18.80 -3.21
C SER A 121 -17.27 -18.97 -4.64
N GLN A 122 -17.23 -20.20 -5.16
CA GLN A 122 -17.76 -20.52 -6.47
C GLN A 122 -18.72 -21.70 -6.36
N ASN A 123 -19.79 -21.68 -7.15
CA ASN A 123 -20.77 -22.80 -7.25
C ASN A 123 -20.20 -24.01 -8.01
N SER A 124 -18.87 -24.15 -8.03
CA SER A 124 -18.17 -25.30 -8.59
C SER A 124 -17.90 -26.27 -7.43
N PRO A 125 -18.28 -27.55 -7.51
CA PRO A 125 -18.04 -28.54 -6.45
C PRO A 125 -16.54 -28.75 -6.12
N PHE A 126 -15.63 -28.12 -6.87
CA PHE A 126 -14.18 -28.19 -6.71
C PHE A 126 -13.53 -26.87 -6.24
N ILE A 127 -14.26 -25.73 -6.25
CA ILE A 127 -13.70 -24.38 -6.03
C ILE A 127 -14.49 -23.64 -4.94
N ASN A 128 -14.27 -24.03 -3.69
CA ASN A 128 -14.54 -23.18 -2.52
C ASN A 128 -13.17 -22.87 -1.87
N ARG A 129 -12.36 -22.07 -2.57
CA ARG A 129 -10.92 -21.97 -2.32
C ARG A 129 -10.52 -20.50 -2.21
N GLY A 130 -10.23 -20.07 -0.98
CA GLY A 130 -9.42 -18.87 -0.81
C GLY A 130 -7.96 -19.13 -1.19
N GLY A 131 -7.23 -18.08 -1.54
CA GLY A 131 -5.84 -18.17 -1.98
C GLY A 131 -5.01 -16.95 -1.61
N MET A 132 -3.70 -17.09 -1.71
CA MET A 132 -2.75 -16.01 -1.45
C MET A 132 -2.23 -15.44 -2.77
N PRO A 133 -2.57 -14.18 -3.11
CA PRO A 133 -1.98 -13.52 -4.26
C PRO A 133 -0.52 -13.16 -3.97
N PHE A 134 0.33 -13.23 -4.99
CA PHE A 134 1.67 -12.66 -5.03
C PHE A 134 1.74 -11.83 -6.30
N GLN A 135 1.78 -10.52 -6.15
CA GLN A 135 1.58 -9.59 -7.25
C GLN A 135 2.66 -8.52 -7.26
N ALA A 136 3.15 -8.16 -8.44
CA ALA A 136 3.82 -6.91 -8.69
C ALA A 136 2.79 -5.79 -8.83
N GLU A 137 3.15 -4.58 -8.43
CA GLU A 137 2.30 -3.40 -8.42
C GLU A 137 3.02 -2.21 -9.04
N GLY A 138 2.33 -1.49 -9.92
CA GLY A 138 2.73 -0.16 -10.38
C GLY A 138 1.64 0.86 -10.03
N ARG A 139 2.04 2.05 -9.58
CA ARG A 139 1.14 3.15 -9.21
C ARG A 139 1.48 4.43 -9.94
N PHE A 140 0.45 5.16 -10.35
CA PHE A 140 0.54 6.47 -10.95
C PHE A 140 -0.38 7.46 -10.22
N ASN A 141 0.20 8.52 -9.69
CA ASN A 141 -0.45 9.63 -9.00
C ASN A 141 -0.74 10.78 -10.00
N PHE A 142 -2.01 11.17 -10.13
CA PHE A 142 -2.40 12.24 -11.04
C PHE A 142 -2.07 13.64 -10.48
N PHE A 143 -2.25 13.82 -9.16
CA PHE A 143 -2.19 15.08 -8.42
C PHE A 143 -1.40 14.96 -7.10
N PRO A 144 -0.12 14.57 -7.12
CA PRO A 144 0.65 14.14 -5.94
C PRO A 144 0.94 15.20 -4.86
N GLU A 145 0.53 16.44 -5.08
CA GLU A 145 0.77 17.58 -4.17
C GLU A 145 -0.54 18.21 -3.68
N LYS A 146 -1.68 17.59 -4.01
CA LYS A 146 -2.98 17.99 -3.48
C LYS A 146 -3.30 17.15 -2.24
N TYR A 147 -4.12 17.71 -1.36
CA TYR A 147 -4.62 16.99 -0.19
C TYR A 147 -5.32 15.68 -0.57
N TRP A 148 -5.98 15.65 -1.73
CA TRP A 148 -6.52 14.42 -2.32
C TRP A 148 -5.78 14.11 -3.62
N ASP A 149 -5.67 12.82 -3.94
CA ASP A 149 -5.10 12.38 -5.21
C ASP A 149 -5.91 11.25 -5.83
N LEU A 150 -6.04 11.29 -7.15
CA LEU A 150 -6.51 10.14 -7.91
C LEU A 150 -5.27 9.31 -8.24
N GLN A 151 -5.30 8.02 -7.95
CA GLN A 151 -4.19 7.10 -8.18
C GLN A 151 -4.66 5.96 -9.07
N PHE A 152 -3.98 5.75 -10.19
CA PHE A 152 -4.11 4.52 -10.97
C PHE A 152 -3.16 3.47 -10.41
N VAL A 153 -3.66 2.26 -10.18
CA VAL A 153 -2.90 1.14 -9.66
C VAL A 153 -3.10 -0.06 -10.56
N LEU A 154 -2.00 -0.64 -11.04
CA LEU A 154 -2.00 -1.89 -11.78
C LEU A 154 -1.33 -2.97 -10.96
N LYS A 155 -2.07 -4.02 -10.60
CA LYS A 155 -1.51 -5.23 -9.97
C LYS A 155 -1.52 -6.38 -10.96
N THR A 156 -0.42 -7.12 -11.03
CA THR A 156 -0.31 -8.33 -11.86
C THR A 156 0.48 -9.40 -11.14
N GLY A 157 0.09 -10.66 -11.30
CA GLY A 157 0.83 -11.78 -10.71
C GLY A 157 -0.02 -13.02 -10.53
N TYR A 158 0.36 -13.84 -9.56
CA TYR A 158 -0.21 -15.17 -9.41
C TYR A 158 -0.98 -15.32 -8.10
N LEU A 159 -2.11 -16.00 -8.15
CA LEU A 159 -2.87 -16.44 -6.98
C LEU A 159 -2.61 -17.93 -6.76
N LEU A 160 -2.03 -18.25 -5.60
CA LEU A 160 -1.85 -19.61 -5.12
C LEU A 160 -3.10 -20.05 -4.37
N LEU A 161 -3.84 -21.02 -4.92
CA LEU A 161 -5.07 -21.51 -4.30
C LEU A 161 -4.77 -22.55 -3.23
N ARG A 162 -5.52 -22.51 -2.12
CA ARG A 162 -5.38 -23.47 -1.02
C ARG A 162 -5.76 -24.88 -1.46
N GLN A 163 -4.93 -25.86 -1.08
CA GLN A 163 -5.01 -27.28 -1.42
C GLN A 163 -6.20 -28.01 -0.76
N THR A 164 -6.75 -29.03 -1.45
CA THR A 164 -7.59 -30.08 -0.83
C THR A 164 -7.11 -31.48 -1.25
N TYR A 165 -6.84 -32.32 -0.24
CA TYR A 165 -6.55 -33.76 -0.12
C TYR A 165 -5.92 -34.61 -1.26
N TYR A 166 -6.04 -34.30 -2.56
CA TYR A 166 -5.47 -35.17 -3.63
C TYR A 166 -4.82 -34.48 -4.84
N ASP A 167 -4.90 -33.15 -5.01
CA ASP A 167 -4.32 -32.48 -6.18
C ASP A 167 -3.23 -31.45 -5.84
N ARG A 168 -2.39 -31.16 -6.85
CA ARG A 168 -1.36 -30.10 -6.82
C ARG A 168 -2.03 -28.73 -6.58
N PRO A 169 -1.34 -27.78 -5.93
CA PRO A 169 -1.88 -26.42 -5.77
C PRO A 169 -2.10 -25.78 -7.15
N ASP A 170 -3.33 -25.37 -7.41
CA ASP A 170 -3.68 -24.63 -8.62
C ASP A 170 -3.13 -23.21 -8.53
N VAL A 171 -2.53 -22.75 -9.63
CA VAL A 171 -1.99 -21.40 -9.77
C VAL A 171 -2.78 -20.69 -10.86
N SER A 172 -3.19 -19.46 -10.57
CA SER A 172 -3.89 -18.63 -11.55
C SER A 172 -3.17 -17.31 -11.75
N PHE A 173 -3.05 -16.88 -13.00
CA PHE A 173 -2.55 -15.56 -13.35
C PHE A 173 -3.66 -14.52 -13.15
N SER A 174 -3.31 -13.31 -12.72
CA SER A 174 -4.24 -12.21 -12.49
C SER A 174 -3.69 -10.88 -12.97
N LEU A 175 -4.57 -10.05 -13.54
CA LEU A 175 -4.33 -8.66 -13.92
C LEU A 175 -5.45 -7.80 -13.34
N ASN A 176 -5.09 -6.74 -12.63
CA ASN A 176 -6.03 -5.94 -11.85
C ASN A 176 -5.70 -4.43 -11.94
N PRO A 177 -6.17 -3.73 -13.00
CA PRO A 177 -6.25 -2.28 -13.02
C PRO A 177 -7.30 -1.76 -12.01
N CYS A 178 -6.92 -0.72 -11.26
CA CYS A 178 -7.73 -0.05 -10.25
C CYS A 178 -7.53 1.47 -10.32
N LEU A 179 -8.58 2.21 -9.94
CA LEU A 179 -8.52 3.64 -9.65
C LEU A 179 -8.85 3.85 -8.18
N TYR A 180 -7.96 4.52 -7.46
CA TYR A 180 -8.07 4.84 -6.05
C TYR A 180 -8.22 6.35 -5.85
N LEU A 181 -9.13 6.78 -4.99
CA LEU A 181 -9.18 8.14 -4.47
C LEU A 181 -8.51 8.15 -3.10
N LEU A 182 -7.32 8.76 -3.02
CA LEU A 182 -6.47 8.83 -1.84
C LEU A 182 -6.63 10.17 -1.12
N THR A 183 -6.80 10.15 0.19
CA THR A 183 -6.76 11.35 1.05
C THR A 183 -5.36 11.61 1.60
N ASN A 184 -5.11 12.82 2.07
CA ASN A 184 -3.84 13.28 2.65
C ASN A 184 -2.57 12.96 1.81
N SER A 185 -2.70 13.00 0.47
CA SER A 185 -1.64 12.55 -0.45
C SER A 185 -0.34 13.34 -0.36
N THR A 186 -0.36 14.58 0.14
CA THR A 186 0.82 15.44 0.33
C THR A 186 1.86 14.84 1.27
N GLU A 187 1.42 14.11 2.29
CA GLU A 187 2.31 13.41 3.23
C GLU A 187 2.67 12.00 2.72
N GLY A 188 2.06 11.59 1.60
CA GLY A 188 2.22 10.26 1.04
C GLY A 188 1.60 9.17 1.91
N LYS A 189 0.66 9.54 2.79
CA LYS A 189 -0.09 8.68 3.69
C LYS A 189 -1.56 9.02 3.62
N GLY A 190 -2.45 8.05 3.76
CA GLY A 190 -3.86 8.35 3.88
C GLY A 190 -4.79 7.20 3.54
N LEU A 191 -6.08 7.47 3.72
CA LEU A 191 -7.13 6.51 3.40
C LEU A 191 -7.42 6.57 1.92
N TYR A 192 -7.70 5.42 1.32
CA TYR A 192 -8.24 5.38 -0.03
C TYR A 192 -9.49 4.54 -0.12
N ILE A 193 -10.35 4.94 -1.06
CA ILE A 193 -11.39 4.08 -1.63
C ILE A 193 -11.01 3.78 -3.08
N GLY A 194 -11.27 2.56 -3.53
CA GLY A 194 -10.83 2.10 -4.83
C GLY A 194 -11.86 1.26 -5.53
N ALA A 195 -11.89 1.38 -6.85
CA ALA A 195 -12.66 0.52 -7.73
C ALA A 195 -11.79 0.04 -8.89
N GLY A 196 -12.02 -1.17 -9.36
CA GLY A 196 -11.25 -1.74 -10.45
C GLY A 196 -11.86 -3.01 -11.00
N TYR A 197 -11.09 -3.68 -11.84
CA TYR A 197 -11.51 -4.90 -12.52
C TYR A 197 -10.39 -5.91 -12.54
N ARG A 198 -10.64 -7.10 -12.00
CA ARG A 198 -9.70 -8.21 -11.96
C ARG A 198 -10.05 -9.22 -13.05
N PHE A 199 -9.15 -9.35 -14.01
CA PHE A 199 -9.06 -10.49 -14.91
C PHE A 199 -8.19 -11.56 -14.25
N GLN A 200 -8.63 -12.81 -14.30
CA GLN A 200 -7.84 -13.93 -13.80
C GLN A 200 -8.04 -15.15 -14.68
N TYR A 201 -6.94 -15.83 -14.96
CA TYR A 201 -6.88 -17.01 -15.80
C TYR A 201 -6.25 -18.16 -15.01
N MET A 202 -6.88 -19.32 -15.04
CA MET A 202 -6.42 -20.53 -14.37
C MET A 202 -6.47 -21.70 -15.34
N ARG A 203 -5.43 -22.53 -15.32
CA ARG A 203 -5.43 -23.81 -16.01
C ARG A 203 -5.16 -24.91 -15.00
N THR A 204 -6.10 -25.83 -14.88
CA THR A 204 -5.97 -27.00 -14.03
C THR A 204 -5.76 -28.22 -14.91
N GLU A 205 -4.81 -29.07 -14.53
CA GLU A 205 -4.52 -30.32 -15.22
C GLU A 205 -4.99 -31.49 -14.36
N GLY A 206 -5.93 -32.28 -14.88
CA GLY A 206 -6.42 -33.50 -14.24
C GLY A 206 -5.83 -34.74 -14.91
N TRP A 207 -5.48 -35.73 -14.09
CA TRP A 207 -5.09 -37.06 -14.56
C TRP A 207 -6.25 -38.04 -14.35
N TYR A 208 -6.77 -38.60 -15.44
CA TYR A 208 -7.70 -39.72 -15.36
C TYR A 208 -6.91 -41.03 -15.35
N TYR A 209 -6.78 -41.63 -14.16
CA TYR A 209 -6.03 -42.89 -13.94
C TYR A 209 -6.47 -44.03 -14.85
N TRP A 210 -7.74 -44.04 -15.29
CA TRP A 210 -8.33 -45.08 -16.13
C TRP A 210 -8.14 -44.89 -17.63
N GLU A 211 -7.74 -43.70 -18.10
CA GLU A 211 -7.55 -43.44 -19.54
C GLU A 211 -6.12 -43.10 -19.93
N SER A 212 -5.18 -42.97 -18.98
CA SER A 212 -3.82 -42.48 -19.22
C SER A 212 -3.79 -41.19 -20.07
N LYS A 213 -4.89 -40.41 -20.02
CA LYS A 213 -5.05 -39.16 -20.75
C LYS A 213 -4.98 -38.01 -19.78
N LYS A 214 -4.20 -37.01 -20.18
CA LYS A 214 -4.11 -35.73 -19.51
C LYS A 214 -5.25 -34.85 -20.03
N SER A 215 -6.13 -34.43 -19.14
CA SER A 215 -7.17 -33.44 -19.46
C SER A 215 -6.79 -32.11 -18.82
N SER A 216 -6.93 -31.01 -19.55
CA SER A 216 -6.74 -29.67 -19.00
C SER A 216 -8.02 -28.87 -19.14
N VAL A 217 -8.43 -28.23 -18.04
CA VAL A 217 -9.56 -27.32 -18.01
C VAL A 217 -9.05 -25.91 -17.77
N GLU A 218 -9.53 -24.97 -18.58
CA GLU A 218 -9.23 -23.55 -18.47
C GLU A 218 -10.42 -22.81 -17.84
N TYR A 219 -10.12 -21.92 -16.91
CA TYR A 219 -11.10 -21.08 -16.23
C TYR A 219 -10.71 -19.61 -16.36
N TYR A 220 -11.71 -18.78 -16.64
CA TYR A 220 -11.58 -17.33 -16.72
C TYR A 220 -12.48 -16.70 -15.67
N PHE A 221 -11.90 -15.90 -14.78
CA PHE A 221 -12.62 -15.20 -13.72
C PHE A 221 -12.52 -13.70 -13.94
N ASN A 222 -13.67 -13.08 -14.05
CA ASN A 222 -13.83 -11.66 -14.35
C ASN A 222 -14.63 -11.03 -13.22
N ARG A 223 -13.98 -10.15 -12.46
CA ARG A 223 -14.54 -9.66 -11.19
C ARG A 223 -14.33 -8.17 -11.04
N VAL A 224 -15.39 -7.43 -10.76
CA VAL A 224 -15.28 -6.04 -10.29
C VAL A 224 -14.71 -6.07 -8.88
N ASN A 225 -13.78 -5.19 -8.53
CA ASN A 225 -13.32 -5.07 -7.15
C ASN A 225 -13.59 -3.68 -6.58
N LEU A 226 -13.99 -3.66 -5.31
CA LEU A 226 -14.15 -2.46 -4.51
C LEU A 226 -13.26 -2.59 -3.28
N LYS A 227 -12.49 -1.54 -2.98
CA LYS A 227 -11.46 -1.56 -1.94
C LYS A 227 -11.54 -0.34 -1.05
N VAL A 228 -11.11 -0.54 0.18
CA VAL A 228 -10.78 0.51 1.13
C VAL A 228 -9.45 0.15 1.78
N GLY A 229 -8.58 1.12 1.99
CA GLY A 229 -7.30 0.86 2.63
C GLY A 229 -6.62 2.10 3.14
N TYR A 230 -5.42 1.90 3.67
CA TYR A 230 -4.57 2.94 4.21
C TYR A 230 -3.14 2.73 3.72
N ILE A 231 -2.55 3.79 3.15
CA ILE A 231 -1.15 3.83 2.73
C ILE A 231 -0.34 4.70 3.70
N PHE A 232 0.91 4.32 4.00
CA PHE A 232 1.81 5.10 4.85
C PHE A 232 3.30 4.87 4.57
#